data_AF-A0A8S2U5I0-F1
#
_entry.id   AF-A0A8S2U5I0-F1
#
_cell.length_a   1.000
_cell.length_b   1.000
_cell.length_c   1.000
_cell.angle_alpha   90.00
_cell.angle_beta   90.00
_cell.angle_gamma   90.00
#
_symmetry.space_group_name_H-M   'P 1'
#
loop_
_entity.id
_entity.type
_entity.pdbx_description
1 polymer ?
#
loop_
_entity_poly.entity_id
_entity_poly.type
_entity_poly.pdbx_seq_one_letter_code
_entity_poly.pdbx_strand_id
1 'polypeptide(L)'
;HQEEEYRKKSIFLADINQEGTFNELYKTNLLKIRNMILVKFLKDTMVEPHESEWFGFYKQGDTSTIIDLKDSDLYKNDLLGLKQLDEQQRLKFIESNTDHLQFTDAWFIENIIPYLIG
;
A
#
# COMPACT_ATOMS: atom_id res chain seq x y z
N HIS A 1 17.76 6.51 14.12
CA HIS A 1 17.44 5.70 15.32
C HIS A 1 16.05 5.08 15.29
N GLN A 2 15.01 5.76 14.79
CA GLN A 2 13.64 5.22 14.75
C GLN A 2 13.43 4.06 13.74
N GLU A 3 14.12 4.03 12.60
CA GLU A 3 13.91 2.97 11.58
C GLU A 3 14.45 1.58 12.00
N GLU A 4 15.70 1.49 12.48
CA GLU A 4 16.22 0.20 12.98
C GLU A 4 15.42 -0.32 14.17
N GLU A 5 14.89 0.60 14.98
CA GLU A 5 14.02 0.27 16.10
C GLU A 5 12.65 -0.21 15.59
N TYR A 6 12.07 0.43 14.57
CA TYR A 6 10.87 -0.04 13.87
C TYR A 6 11.10 -1.43 13.25
N ARG A 7 12.17 -1.67 12.49
CA ARG A 7 12.43 -2.99 11.90
C ARG A 7 12.62 -4.10 12.95
N LYS A 8 13.18 -3.77 14.11
CA LYS A 8 13.42 -4.72 15.20
C LYS A 8 12.23 -4.90 16.15
N LYS A 9 11.37 -3.89 16.31
CA LYS A 9 10.24 -3.90 17.28
C LYS A 9 8.87 -3.99 16.63
N SER A 10 8.75 -3.71 15.33
CA SER A 10 7.51 -3.87 14.58
C SER A 10 7.26 -5.35 14.36
N ILE A 11 6.54 -5.95 15.29
CA ILE A 11 6.13 -7.36 15.26
C ILE A 11 5.09 -7.67 14.17
N PHE A 12 4.62 -6.65 13.44
CA PHE A 12 3.55 -6.80 12.44
C PHE A 12 3.94 -6.17 11.11
N LEU A 13 4.11 -4.83 11.05
CA LEU A 13 4.28 -4.14 9.77
C LEU A 13 5.59 -4.51 9.07
N ALA A 14 6.69 -4.65 9.82
CA ALA A 14 7.97 -5.06 9.25
C ALA A 14 7.97 -6.54 8.81
N ASP A 15 7.18 -7.40 9.46
CA ASP A 15 7.03 -8.81 9.05
C ASP A 15 6.21 -8.92 7.75
N ILE A 16 5.02 -8.33 7.71
CA ILE A 16 4.15 -8.42 6.53
C ILE A 16 4.72 -7.67 5.32
N ASN A 17 5.57 -6.66 5.51
CA ASN A 17 6.26 -5.95 4.44
C ASN A 17 7.61 -6.58 4.03
N GLN A 18 7.95 -7.78 4.54
CA GLN A 18 9.16 -8.51 4.18
C GLN A 18 10.46 -7.76 4.52
N GLU A 19 10.42 -6.91 5.54
CA GLU A 19 11.55 -6.08 5.96
C GLU A 19 12.54 -6.83 6.88
N GLY A 20 12.15 -8.01 7.36
CA GLY A 20 12.95 -8.93 8.15
C GLY A 20 13.38 -10.17 7.34
N THR A 21 12.93 -11.35 7.76
CA THR A 21 13.17 -12.58 7.01
C THR A 21 12.16 -12.71 5.87
N PHE A 22 12.65 -12.85 4.64
CA PHE A 22 11.80 -13.03 3.47
C PHE A 22 10.93 -14.29 3.60
N ASN A 23 9.61 -14.12 3.47
CA ASN A 23 8.65 -15.21 3.49
C ASN A 23 7.93 -15.35 2.15
N GLU A 24 8.35 -16.31 1.33
CA GLU A 24 7.78 -16.53 -0.01
C GLU A 24 6.25 -16.78 0.02
N LEU A 25 5.73 -17.39 1.08
CA LEU A 25 4.30 -17.67 1.21
C LEU A 25 3.45 -16.39 1.24
N TYR A 26 3.97 -15.27 1.76
CA TYR A 26 3.24 -14.00 1.77
C TYR A 26 2.99 -13.51 0.35
N LYS A 27 4.02 -13.53 -0.49
CA LYS A 27 3.90 -13.22 -1.92
C LYS A 27 2.94 -14.18 -2.62
N THR A 28 3.12 -15.50 -2.44
CA THR A 28 2.25 -16.50 -3.07
C THR A 28 0.78 -16.31 -2.67
N ASN A 29 0.51 -15.97 -1.41
CA ASN A 29 -0.85 -15.76 -0.93
C ASN A 29 -1.44 -14.44 -1.40
N LEU A 30 -0.67 -13.35 -1.40
CA LEU A 30 -1.15 -12.05 -1.89
C LEU A 30 -1.52 -12.15 -3.37
N LEU A 31 -0.72 -12.86 -4.18
CA LEU A 31 -1.00 -13.07 -5.60
C LEU A 31 -2.28 -13.86 -5.91
N LYS A 32 -2.95 -14.45 -4.90
CA LYS A 32 -4.26 -15.12 -5.07
C LYS A 32 -5.43 -14.12 -5.16
N ILE A 33 -5.28 -12.88 -4.70
CA ILE A 33 -6.38 -11.90 -4.69
C ILE A 33 -6.75 -11.47 -6.10
N ARG A 34 -8.03 -11.48 -6.49
CA ARG A 34 -8.41 -11.09 -7.87
C ARG A 34 -7.98 -9.66 -8.20
N ASN A 35 -8.34 -8.71 -7.35
CA ASN A 35 -7.98 -7.31 -7.44
C ASN A 35 -7.55 -6.80 -6.05
N MET A 36 -6.62 -5.85 -6.05
CA MET A 36 -6.21 -5.06 -4.90
C MET A 36 -6.50 -3.60 -5.21
N ILE A 37 -7.43 -3.00 -4.46
CA ILE A 37 -7.88 -1.62 -4.68
C ILE A 37 -7.42 -0.80 -3.49
N LEU A 38 -6.59 0.19 -3.75
CA LEU A 38 -6.05 1.11 -2.76
C LEU A 38 -6.72 2.46 -2.95
N VAL A 39 -7.42 2.93 -1.92
CA VAL A 39 -8.09 4.23 -1.92
C VAL A 39 -7.25 5.20 -1.11
N LYS A 40 -6.99 6.38 -1.66
CA LYS A 40 -6.27 7.48 -1.01
C LYS A 40 -7.20 8.68 -0.80
N PHE A 41 -7.26 9.20 0.42
CA PHE A 41 -8.02 10.39 0.79
C PHE A 41 -7.12 11.64 0.67
N LEU A 42 -7.40 12.52 -0.28
CA LEU A 42 -6.53 13.67 -0.59
C LEU A 42 -6.54 14.76 0.48
N LYS A 43 -7.51 14.73 1.39
CA LYS A 43 -7.61 15.66 2.52
C LYS A 43 -7.52 14.93 3.85
N ASP A 44 -6.87 13.77 3.86
CA ASP A 44 -6.69 12.98 5.08
C ASP A 44 -5.95 13.79 6.15
N THR A 45 -6.59 13.96 7.31
CA THR A 45 -6.01 14.64 8.48
C THR A 45 -5.56 13.68 9.58
N MET A 46 -5.72 12.37 9.37
CA MET A 46 -5.51 11.31 10.35
C MET A 46 -4.29 10.43 10.04
N VAL A 47 -3.98 10.22 8.75
CA VAL A 47 -2.88 9.37 8.28
C VAL A 47 -1.68 10.21 7.87
N GLU A 48 -0.54 9.96 8.51
CA GLU A 48 0.73 10.60 8.19
C GLU A 48 1.84 9.55 7.98
N PRO A 49 2.50 9.48 6.81
CA PRO A 49 2.22 10.23 5.58
C PRO A 49 0.98 9.68 4.86
N HIS A 50 0.21 10.57 4.22
CA HIS A 50 -1.02 10.18 3.49
C HIS A 50 -0.72 9.23 2.31
N GLU A 51 0.52 9.21 1.82
CA GLU A 51 1.00 8.31 0.77
C GLU A 51 1.00 6.84 1.21
N SER A 52 0.99 6.57 2.53
CA SER A 52 0.93 5.21 3.07
C SER A 52 -0.34 4.45 2.69
N GLU A 53 -1.44 5.15 2.40
CA GLU A 53 -2.67 4.57 1.85
C GLU A 53 -2.45 3.87 0.50
N TRP A 54 -1.39 4.27 -0.22
CA TRP A 54 -0.96 3.72 -1.50
C TRP A 54 0.39 3.02 -1.44
N PHE A 55 0.80 2.54 -0.25
CA PHE A 55 2.13 1.93 -0.01
C PHE A 55 3.32 2.86 -0.25
N GLY A 56 3.11 4.18 -0.38
CA GLY A 56 4.19 5.15 -0.28
C GLY A 56 4.65 5.30 1.17
N PHE A 57 5.93 5.54 1.39
CA PHE A 57 6.45 5.73 2.75
C PHE A 57 7.72 6.57 2.75
N TYR A 58 8.21 6.91 3.93
CA TYR A 58 9.52 7.54 4.05
C TYR A 58 10.61 6.65 3.45
N LYS A 59 11.53 7.28 2.72
CA LYS A 59 12.71 6.62 2.18
C LYS A 59 13.53 6.01 3.32
N GLN A 60 14.06 4.82 3.12
CA GLN A 60 14.96 4.18 4.09
C GLN A 60 16.12 5.10 4.48
N GLY A 61 16.37 5.21 5.78
CA GLY A 61 17.37 6.08 6.39
C GLY A 61 16.97 7.56 6.48
N ASP A 62 15.75 7.90 6.05
CA ASP A 62 15.23 9.26 5.96
C ASP A 62 13.88 9.35 6.69
N THR A 63 13.58 10.51 7.28
CA THR A 63 12.32 10.78 7.99
C THR A 63 11.54 11.95 7.40
N SER A 64 12.00 12.53 6.28
CA SER A 64 11.35 13.66 5.62
C SER A 64 11.08 13.41 4.15
N THR A 65 11.91 12.60 3.46
CA THR A 65 11.67 12.25 2.06
C THR A 65 10.67 11.12 1.95
N ILE A 66 9.52 11.38 1.33
CA ILE A 66 8.52 10.37 0.99
C ILE A 66 8.82 9.83 -0.42
N ILE A 67 8.68 8.52 -0.60
CA ILE A 67 8.76 7.83 -1.89
C ILE A 67 7.48 7.06 -2.15
N ASP A 68 7.07 6.99 -3.42
CA ASP A 68 5.93 6.17 -3.84
C ASP A 68 6.27 4.68 -3.83
N LEU A 69 5.24 3.83 -3.84
CA LEU A 69 5.39 2.38 -3.92
C LEU A 69 6.37 1.96 -5.03
N LYS A 70 6.26 2.56 -6.23
CA LYS A 70 7.07 2.18 -7.41
C LYS A 70 8.57 2.45 -7.22
N ASP A 71 8.91 3.38 -6.34
CA ASP A 71 10.29 3.73 -6.02
C ASP A 71 10.87 2.92 -4.86
N SER A 72 10.04 2.14 -4.15
CA SER A 72 10.46 1.28 -3.05
C SER A 72 11.15 -0.02 -3.51
N ASP A 73 12.02 -0.56 -2.65
CA ASP A 73 12.62 -1.89 -2.87
C ASP A 73 11.59 -3.02 -2.82
N LEU A 74 10.51 -2.84 -2.05
CA LEU A 74 9.37 -3.76 -1.97
C LEU A 74 8.77 -4.01 -3.36
N TYR A 75 8.59 -2.95 -4.15
CA TYR A 75 8.06 -3.02 -5.50
C TYR A 75 9.13 -3.42 -6.52
N LYS A 76 10.31 -2.79 -6.49
CA LYS A 76 11.39 -3.02 -7.47
C LYS A 76 11.85 -4.48 -7.49
N ASN A 77 11.95 -5.10 -6.33
CA ASN A 77 12.32 -6.50 -6.15
C ASN A 77 11.11 -7.45 -6.08
N ASP A 78 9.89 -6.90 -6.20
CA ASP A 78 8.62 -7.65 -6.17
C ASP A 78 8.50 -8.60 -4.96
N LEU A 79 8.86 -8.12 -3.76
CA LEU A 79 8.98 -8.95 -2.56
C LEU A 79 7.63 -9.49 -2.06
N LEU A 80 6.54 -8.76 -2.34
CA LEU A 80 5.17 -9.14 -2.01
C LEU A 80 4.31 -9.54 -3.22
N GLY A 81 4.81 -9.37 -4.45
CA GLY A 81 3.98 -9.58 -5.65
C GLY A 81 3.20 -8.32 -6.10
N LEU A 82 3.46 -7.15 -5.49
CA LEU A 82 2.79 -5.90 -5.83
C LEU A 82 3.10 -5.43 -7.26
N LYS A 83 4.34 -5.62 -7.72
CA LYS A 83 4.72 -5.30 -9.09
C LYS A 83 4.02 -6.23 -10.07
N GLN A 84 3.96 -7.52 -9.75
CA GLN A 84 3.22 -8.47 -10.56
C GLN A 84 1.71 -8.16 -10.61
N LEU A 85 1.09 -7.73 -9.50
CA LEU A 85 -0.31 -7.30 -9.50
C LEU A 85 -0.52 -6.05 -10.35
N ASP A 86 0.38 -5.06 -10.30
CA ASP A 86 0.32 -3.85 -11.13
C ASP A 86 0.45 -4.18 -12.62
N GLU A 87 1.46 -4.97 -13.00
CA GLU A 87 1.68 -5.41 -14.39
C GLU A 87 0.50 -6.20 -14.94
N GLN A 88 -0.19 -6.98 -14.09
CA GLN A 88 -1.40 -7.72 -14.44
C GLN A 88 -2.68 -6.89 -14.39
N GLN A 89 -2.59 -5.57 -14.15
CA GLN A 89 -3.74 -4.67 -14.03
C GLN A 89 -4.70 -5.03 -12.89
N ARG A 90 -4.20 -5.73 -11.86
CA ARG A 90 -4.95 -6.17 -10.66
C ARG A 90 -4.71 -5.27 -9.46
N LEU A 91 -3.70 -4.40 -9.49
CA LEU A 91 -3.51 -3.33 -8.51
C LEU A 91 -4.16 -2.04 -9.04
N LYS A 92 -5.01 -1.40 -8.23
CA LYS A 92 -5.74 -0.17 -8.60
C LYS A 92 -5.53 0.90 -7.54
N PHE A 93 -5.28 2.11 -8.01
CA PHE A 93 -5.10 3.30 -7.19
C PHE A 93 -6.26 4.25 -7.47
N ILE A 94 -7.03 4.59 -6.44
CA ILE A 94 -8.23 5.43 -6.54
C ILE A 94 -8.12 6.57 -5.52
N GLU A 95 -8.43 7.79 -5.94
CA GLU A 95 -8.41 8.97 -5.07
C GLU A 95 -9.82 9.38 -4.68
N SER A 96 -9.96 9.85 -3.44
CA SER A 96 -11.15 10.55 -2.97
C SER A 96 -10.74 11.95 -2.48
N ASN A 97 -11.45 13.00 -2.92
CA ASN A 97 -11.12 14.39 -2.57
C ASN A 97 -11.69 14.82 -1.21
N THR A 98 -11.65 13.92 -0.24
CA THR A 98 -12.30 13.99 1.06
C THR A 98 -11.32 13.61 2.16
N ASP A 99 -11.75 13.75 3.40
CA ASP A 99 -10.98 13.36 4.59
C ASP A 99 -11.17 11.86 4.89
N HIS A 100 -10.44 11.35 5.87
CA HIS A 100 -10.31 9.93 6.20
C HIS A 100 -11.67 9.20 6.24
N LEU A 101 -11.84 8.21 5.37
CA LEU A 101 -13.04 7.38 5.25
C LEU A 101 -14.35 8.14 4.95
N GLN A 102 -14.27 9.40 4.53
CA GLN A 102 -15.44 10.16 4.12
C GLN A 102 -15.66 9.96 2.62
N PHE A 103 -16.71 9.28 2.19
CA PHE A 103 -17.09 9.21 0.78
C PHE A 103 -18.60 9.05 0.66
N THR A 104 -19.15 9.40 -0.51
CA THR A 104 -20.59 9.26 -0.77
C THR A 104 -20.90 7.90 -1.37
N ASP A 105 -22.14 7.44 -1.22
CA ASP A 105 -22.61 6.22 -1.90
C ASP A 105 -22.44 6.32 -3.43
N ALA A 106 -22.70 7.51 -4.00
CA ALA A 106 -22.50 7.76 -5.42
C ALA A 106 -21.04 7.53 -5.84
N TRP A 107 -20.09 8.08 -5.07
CA TRP A 107 -18.66 7.87 -5.34
C TRP A 107 -18.28 6.40 -5.19
N PHE A 108 -18.78 5.70 -4.17
CA PHE A 108 -18.50 4.28 -3.95
C PHE A 108 -19.04 3.40 -5.10
N ILE A 109 -20.27 3.67 -5.54
CA ILE A 109 -20.90 2.98 -6.67
C ILE A 109 -20.12 3.21 -7.96
N GLU A 110 -19.67 4.43 -8.20
CA GLU A 110 -18.92 4.78 -9.41
C GLU A 110 -17.50 4.19 -9.41
N ASN A 111 -16.79 4.23 -8.27
CA ASN A 111 -15.36 3.97 -8.22
C ASN A 111 -14.97 2.60 -7.66
N ILE A 112 -15.81 1.96 -6.82
CA ILE A 112 -15.46 0.69 -6.16
C ILE A 112 -16.24 -0.49 -6.74
N ILE A 113 -17.56 -0.35 -6.88
CA ILE A 113 -18.44 -1.43 -7.36
C ILE A 113 -17.98 -2.08 -8.69
N PRO A 114 -17.43 -1.36 -9.69
CA PRO A 114 -16.97 -1.97 -10.94
C PRO A 114 -15.89 -3.05 -10.76
N TYR A 115 -15.17 -3.03 -9.64
CA TYR A 115 -14.12 -4.01 -9.34
C TYR A 115 -14.59 -5.20 -8.49
N LEU A 116 -15.80 -5.11 -7.91
CA LEU A 116 -16.42 -6.15 -7.08
C LEU A 116 -17.35 -7.06 -7.87
N ILE A 117 -17.94 -6.55 -8.95
CA ILE A 117 -18.83 -7.29 -9.83
C ILE A 117 -18.02 -7.78 -11.02
N GLY A 118 -17.46 -8.98 -10.91
CA GLY A 118 -16.75 -9.64 -12.00
C GLY A 118 -16.66 -11.13 -11.80
#